data_AF-A0A8T6J899-F1
#
_entry.id   AF-A0A8T6J899-F1
#
_cell.length_a   1.000
_cell.length_b   1.000
_cell.length_c   1.000
_cell.angle_alpha   90.00
_cell.angle_beta   90.00
_cell.angle_gamma   90.00
#
_symmetry.space_group_name_H-M   'P 1'
#
loop_
_entity.id
_entity.type
_entity.pdbx_description
1 polymer ?
#
loop_
_entity_poly.entity_id
_entity_poly.type
_entity_poly.pdbx_seq_one_letter_code
_entity_poly.pdbx_strand_id
1 'polypeptide(L)'
;MKTETWSSTRGFILAAVGAAVGLGNLWRFPYIAGSNGGSAFVLVYVGWVLLLGLPLVIGELALGRRGGRNAVHTMREVASREGRSGAWVLIGWLSILVPLVGITYYSIVAGWSLNYTLLAAQGTFQGISAEGSQALFGELLSDPWRLMFWHGLFIAIVVAVIAGGVRKGLERASKLMMPGL
;
A
#
# COMPACT_ATOMS: atom_id res chain seq x y z
N MET A 1 -17.17 -21.16 4.24
CA MET A 1 -17.07 -20.00 3.32
C MET A 1 -16.43 -20.47 2.02
N LYS A 2 -17.05 -20.18 0.86
CA LYS A 2 -16.38 -20.38 -0.44
C LYS A 2 -15.29 -19.32 -0.57
N THR A 3 -14.09 -19.71 -1.01
CA THR A 3 -12.99 -18.78 -1.27
C THR A 3 -13.36 -17.93 -2.48
N GLU A 4 -13.48 -16.62 -2.30
CA GLU A 4 -13.69 -15.67 -3.40
C GLU A 4 -12.46 -15.65 -4.31
N THR A 5 -12.67 -15.75 -5.62
CA THR A 5 -11.62 -15.71 -6.65
C THR A 5 -11.77 -14.48 -7.52
N TRP A 6 -10.65 -14.00 -8.06
CA TRP A 6 -10.63 -12.90 -9.05
C TRP A 6 -11.48 -13.24 -10.27
N SER A 7 -12.17 -12.25 -10.84
CA SER A 7 -12.99 -12.48 -12.02
C SER A 7 -12.17 -12.65 -13.30
N SER A 8 -10.93 -12.17 -13.31
CA SER A 8 -10.02 -12.25 -14.46
C SER A 8 -8.55 -12.12 -14.05
N THR A 9 -7.63 -12.64 -14.88
CA THR A 9 -6.18 -12.44 -14.71
C THR A 9 -5.80 -10.96 -14.76
N ARG A 10 -6.44 -10.17 -15.63
CA ARG A 10 -6.23 -8.72 -15.70
C ARG A 10 -6.65 -8.02 -14.40
N GLY A 11 -7.79 -8.42 -13.82
CA GLY A 11 -8.24 -7.92 -12.53
C GLY A 11 -7.25 -8.23 -11.41
N PHE A 12 -6.72 -9.45 -11.39
CA PHE A 12 -5.67 -9.84 -10.45
C PHE A 12 -4.39 -8.99 -10.62
N ILE A 13 -3.91 -8.82 -11.86
CA ILE A 13 -2.69 -8.04 -12.13
C ILE A 13 -2.90 -6.58 -11.71
N LEU A 14 -4.03 -5.96 -12.07
CA LEU A 14 -4.32 -4.57 -11.69
C LEU A 14 -4.39 -4.40 -10.17
N ALA A 15 -4.99 -5.35 -9.46
CA ALA A 15 -5.01 -5.32 -8.00
C ALA A 15 -3.62 -5.51 -7.39
N ALA A 16 -2.78 -6.39 -7.96
CA ALA A 16 -1.40 -6.59 -7.50
C ALA A 16 -0.53 -5.35 -7.74
N VAL A 17 -0.67 -4.70 -8.91
CA VAL A 17 0.02 -3.44 -9.21
C VAL A 17 -0.49 -2.33 -8.30
N GLY A 18 -1.80 -2.22 -8.09
CA GLY A 18 -2.39 -1.23 -7.18
C GLY A 18 -2.00 -1.43 -5.71
N ALA A 19 -1.71 -2.67 -5.30
CA ALA A 19 -1.16 -2.94 -3.97
C ALA A 19 0.32 -2.51 -3.84
N ALA A 20 1.07 -2.49 -4.95
CA ALA A 20 2.47 -2.09 -4.98
C ALA A 20 2.67 -0.58 -5.19
N VAL A 21 1.79 0.06 -5.97
CA VAL A 21 1.84 1.50 -6.28
C VAL A 21 1.04 2.27 -5.23
N GLY A 22 1.70 3.17 -4.49
CA GLY A 22 1.03 4.00 -3.49
C GLY A 22 1.88 5.14 -2.95
N LEU A 23 1.61 5.56 -1.72
CA LEU A 23 2.32 6.66 -1.04
C LEU A 23 3.83 6.41 -0.92
N GLY A 24 4.24 5.13 -0.90
CA GLY A 24 5.64 4.75 -0.93
C GLY A 24 6.37 5.32 -2.14
N ASN A 25 5.74 5.26 -3.32
CA ASN A 25 6.28 5.76 -4.58
C ASN A 25 6.16 7.27 -4.71
N LEU A 26 5.06 7.86 -4.22
CA LEU A 26 4.78 9.29 -4.41
C LEU A 26 5.45 10.20 -3.37
N TRP A 27 5.59 9.74 -2.13
CA TRP A 27 6.09 10.56 -1.02
C TRP A 27 7.43 10.03 -0.49
N ARG A 28 7.48 8.76 -0.08
CA ARG A 28 8.64 8.23 0.63
C ARG A 28 9.86 8.08 -0.27
N PHE A 29 9.67 7.56 -1.50
CA PHE A 29 10.77 7.32 -2.42
C PHE A 29 11.48 8.61 -2.85
N PRO A 30 10.80 9.68 -3.31
CA PRO A 30 11.46 10.93 -3.66
C PRO A 30 12.20 11.56 -2.48
N TYR A 31 11.60 11.51 -1.28
CA TYR A 31 12.22 12.04 -0.07
C TYR A 31 13.53 11.29 0.28
N ILE A 32 13.51 9.95 0.27
CA ILE A 32 14.70 9.15 0.57
C ILE A 32 15.74 9.31 -0.55
N ALA A 33 15.34 9.25 -1.81
CA ALA A 33 16.26 9.43 -2.93
C ALA A 33 16.93 10.81 -2.88
N GLY A 34 16.16 11.88 -2.67
CA GLY A 34 16.68 13.24 -2.55
C GLY A 34 17.65 13.42 -1.39
N SER A 35 17.38 12.78 -0.24
CA SER A 35 18.24 12.86 0.95
C SER A 35 19.45 11.92 0.93
N ASN A 36 19.52 10.94 0.03
CA ASN A 36 20.56 9.90 0.00
C ASN A 36 21.43 9.94 -1.28
N GLY A 37 21.61 11.11 -1.90
CA GLY A 37 22.50 11.25 -3.06
C GLY A 37 21.82 11.06 -4.42
N GLY A 38 20.49 11.17 -4.48
CA GLY A 38 19.73 11.29 -5.72
C GLY A 38 19.90 10.10 -6.65
N SER A 39 20.49 10.35 -7.83
CA SER A 39 20.64 9.34 -8.89
C SER A 39 21.52 8.14 -8.49
N ALA A 40 22.55 8.35 -7.66
CA ALA A 40 23.39 7.26 -7.17
C ALA A 40 22.59 6.27 -6.31
N PHE A 41 21.72 6.79 -5.42
CA PHE A 41 20.79 5.98 -4.65
C PHE A 41 19.82 5.22 -5.57
N VAL A 42 19.28 5.88 -6.60
CA VAL A 42 18.33 5.25 -7.54
C VAL A 42 18.95 4.05 -8.27
N LEU A 43 20.21 4.13 -8.70
CA LEU A 43 20.88 3.01 -9.37
C LEU A 43 21.03 1.80 -8.44
N VAL A 44 21.47 2.02 -7.20
CA VAL A 44 21.59 0.96 -6.20
C VAL A 44 20.23 0.39 -5.83
N TYR A 45 19.21 1.25 -5.68
CA TYR A 45 17.83 0.87 -5.42
C TYR A 45 17.28 -0.06 -6.51
N VAL A 46 17.45 0.30 -7.80
CA VAL A 46 17.02 -0.55 -8.92
C VAL A 46 17.73 -1.90 -8.89
N GLY A 47 19.03 -1.93 -8.59
CA GLY A 47 19.78 -3.17 -8.40
C GLY A 47 19.12 -4.07 -7.34
N TRP A 48 18.80 -3.54 -6.17
CA TRP A 48 18.13 -4.30 -5.11
C TRP A 48 16.70 -4.72 -5.45
N VAL A 49 15.95 -3.89 -6.18
CA VAL A 49 14.61 -4.25 -6.66
C VAL A 49 14.68 -5.46 -7.60
N LEU A 50 15.65 -5.51 -8.51
CA LEU A 50 15.81 -6.63 -9.43
C LEU A 50 16.35 -7.88 -8.75
N LEU A 51 17.33 -7.73 -7.85
CA LEU A 51 18.03 -8.86 -7.23
C LEU A 51 17.27 -9.47 -6.04
N LEU A 52 16.56 -8.65 -5.27
CA LEU A 52 15.80 -9.13 -4.11
C LEU A 52 14.31 -8.95 -4.31
N GLY A 53 13.85 -7.75 -4.68
CA GLY A 53 12.41 -7.45 -4.75
C GLY A 53 11.65 -8.38 -5.71
N LEU A 54 12.15 -8.54 -6.93
CA LEU A 54 11.51 -9.36 -7.96
C LEU A 54 11.45 -10.86 -7.57
N PRO A 55 12.56 -11.51 -7.17
CA PRO A 55 12.49 -12.89 -6.68
C PRO A 55 11.56 -13.07 -5.47
N LEU A 56 11.51 -12.11 -4.54
CA LEU A 56 10.64 -12.17 -3.36
C LEU A 56 9.17 -12.16 -3.77
N VAL A 57 8.77 -11.22 -4.63
CA VAL A 57 7.39 -11.12 -5.13
C VAL A 57 6.99 -12.38 -5.91
N ILE A 58 7.88 -12.91 -6.77
CA ILE A 58 7.63 -14.18 -7.47
C ILE A 58 7.44 -15.32 -6.48
N GLY A 59 8.27 -15.39 -5.44
CA GLY A 59 8.17 -16.39 -4.37
C GLY A 59 6.87 -16.30 -3.59
N GLU A 60 6.46 -15.11 -3.16
CA GLU A 60 5.19 -14.88 -2.46
C GLU A 60 3.99 -15.27 -3.32
N LEU A 61 4.00 -14.91 -4.60
CA LEU A 61 2.95 -15.28 -5.55
C LEU A 61 2.89 -16.79 -5.77
N ALA A 62 4.04 -17.47 -5.87
CA ALA A 62 4.10 -18.92 -6.00
C ALA A 62 3.56 -19.64 -4.76
N LEU A 63 3.94 -19.18 -3.56
CA LEU A 63 3.44 -19.70 -2.28
C LEU A 63 1.93 -19.47 -2.15
N GLY A 64 1.45 -18.28 -2.46
CA GLY A 64 0.02 -17.93 -2.40
C GLY A 64 -0.82 -18.79 -3.34
N ARG A 65 -0.36 -19.02 -4.58
CA ARG A 65 -1.03 -19.91 -5.55
C ARG A 65 -1.06 -21.36 -5.07
N ARG A 66 0.02 -21.83 -4.45
CA ARG A 66 0.13 -23.22 -3.97
C ARG A 66 -0.70 -23.49 -2.72
N GLY A 67 -0.77 -22.52 -1.80
CA GLY A 67 -1.52 -22.65 -0.55
C GLY A 67 -3.03 -22.38 -0.69
N GLY A 68 -3.42 -21.42 -1.54
CA GLY A 68 -4.84 -21.08 -1.78
C GLY A 68 -5.62 -20.62 -0.54
N ARG A 69 -4.90 -20.21 0.51
CA ARG A 69 -5.43 -19.87 1.85
C ARG A 69 -4.77 -18.58 2.37
N ASN A 70 -5.19 -18.11 3.54
CA ASN A 70 -4.53 -16.98 4.20
C ASN A 70 -3.04 -17.28 4.47
N ALA A 71 -2.22 -16.24 4.65
CA ALA A 71 -0.76 -16.35 4.73
C ALA A 71 -0.27 -17.38 5.77
N VAL A 72 -0.81 -17.35 6.99
CA VAL A 72 -0.46 -18.27 8.09
C VAL A 72 -0.76 -19.72 7.71
N HIS A 73 -1.95 -19.99 7.18
CA HIS A 73 -2.35 -21.34 6.79
C HIS A 73 -1.57 -21.84 5.57
N THR A 74 -1.33 -20.96 4.59
CA THR A 74 -0.50 -21.26 3.42
C THR A 74 0.91 -21.67 3.84
N MET A 75 1.56 -20.91 4.73
CA MET A 75 2.90 -21.26 5.22
C MET A 75 2.91 -22.58 5.99
N ARG A 76 1.90 -22.84 6.84
CA ARG A 76 1.78 -24.11 7.58
C ARG A 76 1.62 -25.30 6.63
N GLU A 77 0.76 -25.17 5.64
CA GLU A 77 0.42 -26.24 4.71
C GLU A 77 1.57 -26.56 3.76
N VAL A 78 2.22 -25.54 3.20
CA VAL A 78 3.39 -25.72 2.34
C VAL A 78 4.56 -26.31 3.12
N ALA A 79 4.84 -25.83 4.33
CA ALA A 79 5.93 -26.38 5.16
C ALA A 79 5.71 -27.86 5.49
N SER A 80 4.48 -28.24 5.88
CA SER A 80 4.13 -29.63 6.16
C SER A 80 4.28 -30.54 4.92
N ARG A 81 3.77 -30.09 3.77
CA ARG A 81 3.86 -30.84 2.50
C ARG A 81 5.29 -31.06 2.03
N GLU A 82 6.18 -30.12 2.32
CA GLU A 82 7.61 -30.17 1.94
C GLU A 82 8.50 -30.82 3.01
N GLY A 83 7.92 -31.35 4.08
CA GLY A 83 8.68 -31.94 5.20
C GLY A 83 9.60 -30.93 5.90
N ARG A 84 9.26 -29.65 5.89
CA ARG A 84 10.03 -28.56 6.49
C ARG A 84 9.50 -28.20 7.88
N SER A 85 10.33 -27.49 8.65
CA SER A 85 9.99 -27.07 10.02
C SER A 85 8.69 -26.28 10.09
N GLY A 86 7.88 -26.51 11.14
CA GLY A 86 6.69 -25.71 11.42
C GLY A 86 6.99 -24.22 11.71
N ALA A 87 8.26 -23.87 11.96
CA ALA A 87 8.68 -22.49 12.22
C ALA A 87 8.39 -21.53 11.04
N TRP A 88 8.26 -22.04 9.81
CA TRP A 88 7.91 -21.24 8.63
C TRP A 88 6.56 -20.52 8.76
N VAL A 89 5.69 -20.97 9.67
CA VAL A 89 4.43 -20.28 10.02
C VAL A 89 4.68 -18.86 10.55
N LEU A 90 5.86 -18.58 11.14
CA LEU A 90 6.23 -17.25 11.61
C LEU A 90 6.21 -16.21 10.49
N ILE A 91 6.65 -16.57 9.29
CA ILE A 91 6.61 -15.67 8.12
C ILE A 91 5.16 -15.30 7.81
N GLY A 92 4.24 -16.27 7.87
CA GLY A 92 2.81 -16.01 7.65
C GLY A 92 2.21 -15.04 8.67
N TRP A 93 2.70 -15.07 9.93
CA TRP A 93 2.32 -14.08 10.94
C TRP A 93 2.92 -12.71 10.68
N LEU A 94 4.19 -12.64 10.26
CA LEU A 94 4.84 -11.38 9.88
C LEU A 94 4.13 -10.70 8.71
N SER A 95 3.62 -11.46 7.74
CA SER A 95 2.81 -10.94 6.63
C SER A 95 1.49 -10.28 7.07
N ILE A 96 1.03 -10.52 8.31
CA ILE A 96 -0.14 -9.86 8.89
C ILE A 96 0.30 -8.68 9.78
N LEU A 97 1.29 -8.91 10.65
CA LEU A 97 1.72 -7.91 11.63
C LEU A 97 2.38 -6.69 10.98
N VAL A 98 3.20 -6.89 9.95
CA VAL A 98 3.93 -5.78 9.31
C VAL A 98 2.95 -4.80 8.62
N PRO A 99 1.99 -5.23 7.78
CA PRO A 99 0.98 -4.32 7.24
C PRO A 99 0.07 -3.69 8.31
N LEU A 100 -0.22 -4.42 9.39
CA LEU A 100 -1.02 -3.91 10.51
C LEU A 100 -0.32 -2.76 11.24
N VAL A 101 1.00 -2.84 11.44
CA VAL A 101 1.76 -1.70 11.94
C VAL A 101 1.84 -0.61 10.86
N GLY A 102 2.04 -0.99 9.60
CA GLY A 102 2.06 -0.08 8.46
C GLY A 102 0.86 0.86 8.42
N ILE A 103 -0.36 0.32 8.53
CA ILE A 103 -1.60 1.10 8.38
C ILE A 103 -1.76 2.20 9.45
N THR A 104 -1.14 2.06 10.62
CA THR A 104 -1.22 3.05 11.72
C THR A 104 -0.73 4.44 11.29
N TYR A 105 0.35 4.51 10.52
CA TYR A 105 0.87 5.78 10.00
C TYR A 105 0.45 6.02 8.55
N TYR A 106 0.30 4.96 7.74
CA TYR A 106 -0.05 5.09 6.33
C TYR A 106 -1.40 5.80 6.13
N SER A 107 -2.36 5.49 7.00
CA SER A 107 -3.69 6.08 6.98
C SER A 107 -3.68 7.58 7.30
N ILE A 108 -2.75 8.05 8.13
CA ILE A 108 -2.60 9.47 8.46
C ILE A 108 -2.08 10.23 7.23
N VAL A 109 -1.01 9.73 6.59
CA VAL A 109 -0.45 10.33 5.37
C VAL A 109 -1.44 10.30 4.21
N ALA A 110 -2.23 9.23 4.10
CA ALA A 110 -3.32 9.16 3.12
C ALA A 110 -4.42 10.19 3.42
N GLY A 111 -4.75 10.43 4.70
CA GLY A 111 -5.64 11.49 5.14
C GLY A 111 -5.16 12.88 4.72
N TRP A 112 -3.86 13.17 4.85
CA TRP A 112 -3.28 14.42 4.33
C TRP A 112 -3.52 14.57 2.84
N SER A 113 -3.36 13.48 2.08
CA SER A 113 -3.56 13.49 0.63
C SER A 113 -5.01 13.83 0.26
N LEU A 114 -6.01 13.32 1.01
CA LEU A 114 -7.42 13.68 0.81
C LEU A 114 -7.69 15.16 1.10
N ASN A 115 -7.16 15.68 2.21
CA ASN A 115 -7.25 17.11 2.54
C ASN A 115 -6.63 17.99 1.46
N TYR A 116 -5.41 17.65 1.02
CA TYR A 116 -4.69 18.41 0.00
C TYR A 116 -5.36 18.31 -1.38
N THR A 117 -6.04 17.21 -1.68
CA THR A 117 -6.86 17.09 -2.90
C THR A 117 -8.02 18.10 -2.89
N LEU A 118 -8.68 18.28 -1.74
CA LEU A 118 -9.74 19.28 -1.59
C LEU A 118 -9.19 20.71 -1.72
N LEU A 119 -8.06 21.01 -1.08
CA LEU A 119 -7.39 22.31 -1.20
C LEU A 119 -6.96 22.60 -2.64
N ALA A 120 -6.48 21.59 -3.37
CA ALA A 120 -6.15 21.72 -4.78
C ALA A 120 -7.38 22.07 -5.61
N ALA A 121 -8.50 21.37 -5.39
CA ALA A 121 -9.76 21.62 -6.08
C ALA A 121 -10.34 23.02 -5.78
N GLN A 122 -10.04 23.58 -4.60
CA GLN A 122 -10.43 24.93 -4.19
C GLN A 122 -9.48 26.02 -4.72
N GLY A 123 -8.37 25.66 -5.36
CA GLY A 123 -7.39 26.62 -5.88
C GLY A 123 -6.47 27.22 -4.82
N THR A 124 -6.39 26.64 -3.62
CA THR A 124 -5.60 27.17 -2.49
C THR A 124 -4.10 27.32 -2.82
N PHE A 125 -3.58 26.54 -3.76
CA PHE A 125 -2.16 26.57 -4.15
C PHE A 125 -1.81 27.62 -5.20
N GLN A 126 -2.77 28.39 -5.73
CA GLN A 126 -2.49 29.41 -6.74
C GLN A 126 -1.68 30.56 -6.14
N GLY A 127 -0.46 30.77 -6.63
CA GLY A 127 0.43 31.83 -6.17
C GLY A 127 1.03 31.61 -4.78
N ILE A 128 0.98 30.39 -4.25
CA ILE A 128 1.54 30.08 -2.93
C ILE A 128 3.07 30.16 -2.95
N SER A 129 3.66 30.83 -1.96
CA SER A 129 5.12 30.84 -1.77
C SER A 129 5.60 29.55 -1.08
N ALA A 130 6.91 29.33 -1.05
CA ALA A 130 7.49 28.20 -0.31
C ALA A 130 7.16 28.27 1.19
N GLU A 131 7.25 29.47 1.77
CA GLU A 131 6.92 29.74 3.18
C GLU A 131 5.43 29.53 3.44
N GLY A 132 4.56 29.99 2.53
CA GLY A 132 3.11 29.78 2.61
C GLY A 132 2.75 28.29 2.55
N SER A 133 3.42 27.51 1.70
CA SER A 133 3.23 26.06 1.63
C SER A 133 3.67 25.37 2.93
N GLN A 134 4.76 25.81 3.55
CA GLN A 134 5.24 25.25 4.81
C GLN A 134 4.32 25.61 5.97
N ALA A 135 3.82 26.86 6.02
CA ALA A 135 2.86 27.31 7.01
C ALA A 135 1.55 26.52 6.93
N LEU A 136 1.01 26.34 5.72
CA LEU A 136 -0.22 25.56 5.49
C LEU A 136 -0.10 24.11 5.97
N PHE A 137 1.07 23.48 5.76
CA PHE A 137 1.33 22.15 6.28
C PHE A 137 1.47 22.14 7.80
N GLY A 138 2.16 23.14 8.36
CA GLY A 138 2.27 23.34 9.80
C GLY A 138 0.91 23.51 10.49
N GLU A 139 0.01 24.29 9.89
CA GLU A 139 -1.37 24.45 10.36
C GLU A 139 -2.13 23.12 10.39
N LEU A 140 -2.04 22.33 9.31
CA LEU A 140 -2.64 21.00 9.28
C LEU A 140 -2.09 20.11 10.41
N LEU A 141 -0.78 20.11 10.62
CA LEU A 141 -0.14 19.31 11.67
C LEU A 141 -0.51 19.78 13.08
N SER A 142 -0.83 21.06 13.24
CA SER A 142 -1.23 21.68 14.52
C SER A 142 -2.71 21.50 14.87
N ASP A 143 -3.52 20.94 13.97
CA ASP A 143 -4.96 20.71 14.15
C ASP A 143 -5.29 19.21 14.27
N PRO A 144 -5.35 18.66 15.51
CA PRO A 144 -5.65 17.25 15.74
C PRO A 144 -7.03 16.84 15.22
N TRP A 145 -8.03 17.74 15.27
CA TRP A 145 -9.38 17.41 14.85
C TRP A 145 -9.48 17.24 13.35
N ARG A 146 -8.84 18.14 12.58
CA ARG A 146 -8.75 18.01 11.13
C ARG A 146 -7.98 16.74 10.74
N LEU A 147 -6.87 16.44 11.41
CA LEU A 147 -6.12 15.20 11.17
C LEU A 147 -6.96 13.96 11.45
N MET A 148 -7.64 13.90 12.59
CA MET A 148 -8.50 12.77 12.96
C MET A 148 -9.66 12.59 11.99
N PHE A 149 -10.27 13.69 11.52
CA PHE A 149 -11.33 13.64 10.53
C PHE A 149 -10.86 13.00 9.22
N TRP A 150 -9.76 13.48 8.63
CA TRP A 150 -9.27 12.96 7.35
C TRP A 150 -8.72 11.54 7.45
N HIS A 151 -8.05 11.21 8.56
CA HIS A 151 -7.66 9.83 8.87
C HIS A 151 -8.88 8.91 8.97
N GLY A 152 -9.90 9.31 9.75
CA GLY A 152 -11.12 8.53 9.93
C GLY A 152 -11.89 8.35 8.62
N LEU A 153 -11.98 9.41 7.80
CA LEU A 153 -12.59 9.35 6.48
C LEU A 153 -11.85 8.39 5.56
N PHE A 154 -10.51 8.42 5.55
CA PHE A 154 -9.71 7.48 4.76
C PHE A 154 -9.95 6.03 5.21
N ILE A 155 -9.94 5.76 6.51
CA ILE A 155 -10.24 4.43 7.05
C ILE A 155 -11.66 3.98 6.67
N ALA A 156 -12.65 4.87 6.73
CA ALA A 156 -14.02 4.57 6.32
C ALA A 156 -14.11 4.17 4.84
N ILE A 157 -13.38 4.86 3.94
CA ILE A 157 -13.29 4.51 2.53
C ILE A 157 -12.65 3.12 2.35
N VAL A 158 -11.54 2.85 3.05
CA VAL A 158 -10.87 1.54 3.00
C VAL A 158 -11.81 0.43 3.47
N VAL A 159 -12.51 0.63 4.59
CA VAL A 159 -13.49 -0.34 5.12
C VAL A 159 -14.63 -0.56 4.12
N ALA A 160 -15.15 0.49 3.48
CA ALA A 160 -16.20 0.38 2.47
C ALA A 160 -15.76 -0.46 1.26
N VAL A 161 -14.52 -0.27 0.78
CA VAL A 161 -13.96 -1.10 -0.31
C VAL A 161 -13.79 -2.55 0.14
N ILE A 162 -13.25 -2.80 1.33
CA ILE A 162 -13.03 -4.16 1.87
C ILE A 162 -14.37 -4.88 2.09
N ALA A 163 -15.40 -4.18 2.58
CA ALA A 163 -16.74 -4.73 2.78
C ALA A 163 -17.38 -5.22 1.47
N GLY A 164 -16.98 -4.66 0.32
CA GLY A 164 -17.36 -5.15 -1.01
C GLY A 164 -16.69 -6.47 -1.43
N GLY A 165 -15.73 -6.98 -0.65
CA GLY A 165 -15.00 -8.21 -0.95
C GLY A 165 -14.09 -8.11 -2.19
N VAL A 166 -13.59 -9.26 -2.66
CA VAL A 166 -12.59 -9.32 -3.75
C VAL A 166 -13.12 -8.75 -5.06
N ARG A 167 -14.28 -9.23 -5.52
CA ARG A 167 -14.81 -8.85 -6.85
C ARG A 167 -15.49 -7.47 -6.87
N LYS A 168 -16.42 -7.22 -5.95
CA LYS A 168 -17.24 -5.99 -5.96
C LYS A 168 -16.51 -4.80 -5.30
N GLY A 169 -15.54 -5.09 -4.43
CA GLY A 169 -14.70 -4.09 -3.76
C GLY A 169 -13.35 -3.92 -4.46
N LEU A 170 -12.37 -4.76 -4.10
CA LEU A 170 -10.96 -4.58 -4.50
C LEU A 170 -10.77 -4.55 -6.02
N GLU A 171 -11.32 -5.52 -6.75
CA GLU A 171 -11.14 -5.61 -8.20
C GLU A 171 -11.79 -4.42 -8.92
N ARG A 172 -12.98 -3.99 -8.47
CA ARG A 172 -13.67 -2.83 -9.05
C ARG A 172 -12.92 -1.53 -8.80
N ALA A 173 -12.45 -1.31 -7.56
CA ALA A 173 -11.65 -0.14 -7.21
C ALA A 173 -10.36 -0.11 -8.05
N SER A 174 -9.65 -1.24 -8.15
CA SER A 174 -8.40 -1.33 -8.91
C SER A 174 -8.61 -1.06 -10.40
N LYS A 175 -9.67 -1.60 -11.01
CA LYS A 175 -9.99 -1.34 -12.43
C LYS A 175 -10.33 0.12 -12.72
N LEU A 176 -10.94 0.81 -11.76
CA LEU A 176 -11.31 2.21 -11.91
C LEU A 176 -10.14 3.15 -11.68
N MET A 177 -9.37 2.92 -10.62
CA MET A 177 -8.34 3.85 -10.16
C MET A 177 -7.02 3.72 -10.93
N MET A 178 -6.62 2.50 -11.31
CA MET A 178 -5.33 2.27 -11.96
C MET A 178 -5.15 2.96 -13.31
N PRO A 179 -6.15 3.05 -14.21
CA PRO A 179 -5.98 3.77 -15.48
C PRO A 179 -5.86 5.29 -15.32
N GLY A 180 -6.25 5.85 -14.18
CA GLY A 180 -6.18 7.28 -13.89
C GLY A 180 -4.91 7.70 -13.13
N LEU A 181 -4.05 6.74 -12.78
CA LEU A 181 -2.72 6.92 -12.17
C LEU A 181 -1.65 6.90 -13.25
#